data_AF-A0A1G9KGK4-F1
#
_entry.id   AF-A0A1G9KGK4-F1
#
_cell.length_a   1.000
_cell.length_b   1.000
_cell.length_c   1.000
_cell.angle_alpha   90.00
_cell.angle_beta   90.00
_cell.angle_gamma   90.00
#
_symmetry.space_group_name_H-M   'P 1'
#
loop_
_entity.id
_entity.type
_entity.pdbx_description
1 polymer ?
#
loop_
_entity_poly.entity_id
_entity_poly.type
_entity_poly.pdbx_seq_one_letter_code
_entity_poly.pdbx_strand_id
1 'polypeptide(L)'
;MGATASTSIAGIFGSLVVGFTLAAAASASIWSDNRGVVERVVDGDTLIASVAGEPITIRLLNIDTPETKHPDLPVQCLGDEATEWLAMRLPQGSKIAIEYDKQRTDHYGRTLAGVFEDGALVNAEIAGQGLGVPAYYAPNDRFLSDVEAAYEEAKKAGVGLFDPSLKCTLSGQVSHASTTAASVATAYEEGMSLEGEASKVAAVAATAALLRNGALDRLGNAILSADAALIAAAERSLDSAHELARTSYERLTQSEAEYRAAKEAAERAEAERIERERIAREQREAAERAEKERIEREAREAAERAEQERREAREREARAERERLQQAERERARARERDVQVTPKKTATKSRKCVPYGPEIPYSKAGGYTGKRYGMPGGKTFRKCS
;
A
#
# COMPACT_ATOMS: atom_id res chain seq x y z
N MET A 1 -132.78 -78.37 -5.76
CA MET A 1 -131.92 -77.19 -5.51
C MET A 1 -130.54 -77.71 -5.16
N GLY A 2 -129.44 -77.43 -5.87
CA GLY A 2 -129.31 -76.77 -7.17
C GLY A 2 -127.86 -76.35 -7.43
N ALA A 3 -127.34 -76.67 -8.63
CA ALA A 3 -126.28 -75.98 -9.40
C ALA A 3 -124.92 -75.61 -8.73
N THR A 4 -123.73 -75.77 -9.34
CA THR A 4 -123.36 -76.36 -10.65
C THR A 4 -121.86 -76.70 -10.69
N ALA A 5 -121.47 -77.38 -11.78
CA ALA A 5 -120.13 -77.64 -12.34
C ALA A 5 -119.13 -76.44 -12.35
N SER A 6 -117.83 -76.57 -12.72
CA SER A 6 -117.19 -77.60 -13.55
C SER A 6 -115.62 -77.61 -13.48
N THR A 7 -115.01 -78.66 -14.06
CA THR A 7 -113.72 -78.77 -14.83
C THR A 7 -112.76 -77.54 -14.95
N SER A 8 -111.42 -77.65 -15.09
CA SER A 8 -110.54 -78.81 -15.41
C SER A 8 -109.00 -78.51 -15.38
N ILE A 9 -108.19 -79.59 -15.29
CA ILE A 9 -106.94 -79.90 -16.05
C ILE A 9 -105.61 -79.10 -15.85
N ALA A 10 -104.52 -79.88 -15.72
CA ALA A 10 -103.09 -79.64 -16.00
C ALA A 10 -102.27 -78.61 -15.20
N GLY A 11 -101.00 -78.96 -14.98
CA GLY A 11 -99.94 -78.06 -14.52
C GLY A 11 -98.75 -78.07 -15.50
N ILE A 12 -97.83 -77.11 -15.35
CA ILE A 12 -96.64 -76.93 -16.19
C ILE A 12 -95.43 -76.65 -15.28
N PHE A 13 -94.24 -77.14 -15.66
CA PHE A 13 -92.97 -76.86 -14.98
C PHE A 13 -92.57 -75.38 -15.12
N GLY A 14 -92.17 -74.73 -14.03
CA GLY A 14 -91.58 -73.39 -14.03
C GLY A 14 -90.26 -73.36 -13.27
N SER A 15 -89.14 -73.23 -14.00
CA SER A 15 -87.80 -73.22 -13.42
C SER A 15 -87.53 -71.92 -12.63
N LEU A 16 -87.10 -72.04 -11.38
CA LEU A 16 -86.71 -70.88 -10.58
C LEU A 16 -85.31 -70.39 -11.01
N VAL A 17 -85.26 -69.25 -11.70
CA VAL A 17 -84.00 -68.62 -12.12
C VAL A 17 -83.31 -67.97 -10.92
N VAL A 18 -82.04 -68.33 -10.69
CA VAL A 18 -81.21 -67.71 -9.65
C VAL A 18 -80.81 -66.30 -10.08
N GLY A 19 -81.52 -65.30 -9.56
CA GLY A 19 -81.20 -63.88 -9.74
C GLY A 19 -79.95 -63.48 -8.95
N PHE A 20 -78.77 -63.78 -9.48
CA PHE A 20 -77.49 -63.37 -8.88
C PHE A 20 -77.26 -61.88 -9.11
N THR A 21 -77.84 -61.04 -8.25
CA THR A 21 -77.65 -59.59 -8.26
C THR A 21 -76.21 -59.25 -7.94
N LEU A 22 -75.41 -58.95 -8.97
CA LEU A 22 -74.04 -58.48 -8.82
C LEU A 22 -74.07 -57.05 -8.27
N ALA A 23 -74.02 -56.92 -6.94
CA ALA A 23 -73.86 -55.63 -6.27
C ALA A 23 -72.47 -55.09 -6.60
N ALA A 24 -72.38 -54.26 -7.65
CA ALA A 24 -71.18 -53.54 -8.01
C ALA A 24 -70.87 -52.52 -6.91
N ALA A 25 -70.07 -52.94 -5.93
CA ALA A 25 -69.50 -52.05 -4.94
C ALA A 25 -68.62 -51.03 -5.66
N ALA A 26 -69.15 -49.83 -5.87
CA ALA A 26 -68.37 -48.70 -6.34
C ALA A 26 -67.34 -48.38 -5.26
N SER A 27 -66.10 -48.84 -5.47
CA SER A 27 -64.95 -48.48 -4.64
C SER A 27 -64.70 -46.99 -4.77
N ALA A 28 -65.40 -46.19 -3.97
CA ALA A 28 -65.03 -44.82 -3.70
C ALA A 28 -63.59 -44.86 -3.19
N SER A 29 -62.65 -44.41 -4.03
CA SER A 29 -61.24 -44.35 -3.66
C SER A 29 -61.13 -43.43 -2.46
N ILE A 30 -60.80 -43.98 -1.30
CA ILE A 30 -60.53 -43.21 -0.08
C ILE A 30 -59.16 -42.58 -0.27
N TRP A 31 -59.10 -41.54 -1.11
CA TRP A 31 -57.97 -40.65 -1.14
C TRP A 31 -57.93 -39.93 0.21
N SER A 32 -56.93 -40.27 1.01
CA SER A 32 -56.63 -39.58 2.26
C SER A 32 -56.36 -38.10 1.99
N ASP A 33 -56.98 -37.19 2.74
CA ASP A 33 -56.67 -35.74 2.70
C ASP A 33 -55.20 -35.43 3.08
N ASN A 34 -54.52 -36.43 3.64
CA ASN A 34 -53.14 -36.41 4.11
C ASN A 34 -52.10 -36.81 3.04
N ARG A 35 -52.48 -36.97 1.76
CA ARG A 35 -51.55 -37.36 0.67
C ARG A 35 -51.86 -36.64 -0.65
N GLY A 36 -50.81 -36.26 -1.36
CA GLY A 36 -50.94 -35.61 -2.67
C GLY A 36 -49.77 -35.89 -3.62
N VAL A 37 -49.90 -35.37 -4.84
CA VAL A 37 -48.86 -35.38 -5.87
C VAL A 37 -48.55 -33.93 -6.27
N VAL A 38 -47.28 -33.54 -6.19
CA VAL A 38 -46.84 -32.16 -6.49
C VAL A 38 -47.04 -31.85 -7.98
N GLU A 39 -47.74 -30.77 -8.27
CA GLU A 39 -47.96 -30.28 -9.63
C GLU A 39 -46.89 -29.27 -10.04
N ARG A 40 -46.58 -28.31 -9.14
CA ARG A 40 -45.51 -27.31 -9.30
C ARG A 40 -45.21 -26.58 -7.98
N VAL A 41 -44.03 -25.99 -7.90
CA VAL A 41 -43.71 -24.97 -6.88
C VAL A 41 -44.17 -23.58 -7.35
N VAL A 42 -44.33 -22.63 -6.41
CA VAL A 42 -44.73 -21.22 -6.66
C VAL A 42 -43.63 -20.24 -6.23
N ASP A 43 -43.03 -20.51 -5.07
CA ASP A 43 -41.99 -19.76 -4.37
C ASP A 43 -41.36 -20.70 -3.30
N GLY A 44 -40.45 -20.20 -2.46
CA GLY A 44 -39.71 -21.01 -1.47
C GLY A 44 -40.57 -21.69 -0.39
N ASP A 45 -41.81 -21.25 -0.16
CA ASP A 45 -42.70 -21.82 0.86
C ASP A 45 -44.12 -22.12 0.38
N THR A 46 -44.45 -21.88 -0.89
CA THR A 46 -45.75 -22.20 -1.49
C THR A 46 -45.59 -23.15 -2.69
N LEU A 47 -46.36 -24.24 -2.68
CA LEU A 47 -46.46 -25.21 -3.79
C LEU A 47 -47.93 -25.51 -4.14
N ILE A 48 -48.16 -26.16 -5.28
CA ILE A 48 -49.46 -26.72 -5.66
C ILE A 48 -49.33 -28.23 -5.80
N ALA A 49 -50.28 -28.97 -5.22
CA ALA A 49 -50.36 -30.41 -5.29
C ALA A 49 -51.81 -30.88 -5.50
N SER A 50 -52.00 -31.95 -6.27
CA SER A 50 -53.28 -32.64 -6.37
C SER A 50 -53.48 -33.50 -5.12
N VAL A 51 -54.54 -33.20 -4.35
CA VAL A 51 -54.93 -33.89 -3.11
C VAL A 51 -56.37 -34.34 -3.24
N ALA A 52 -56.63 -35.62 -3.01
CA ALA A 52 -57.93 -36.26 -3.29
C ALA A 52 -58.47 -36.09 -4.72
N GLY A 53 -57.60 -35.73 -5.67
CA GLY A 53 -57.94 -35.46 -7.08
C GLY A 53 -58.11 -33.97 -7.42
N GLU A 54 -58.17 -33.09 -6.42
CA GLU A 54 -58.34 -31.64 -6.61
C GLU A 54 -56.99 -30.90 -6.41
N PRO A 55 -56.65 -29.90 -7.25
CA PRO A 55 -55.44 -29.11 -7.09
C PRO A 55 -55.59 -28.12 -5.92
N ILE A 56 -54.71 -28.21 -4.92
CA ILE A 56 -54.67 -27.26 -3.79
C ILE A 56 -53.34 -26.53 -3.72
N THR A 57 -53.39 -25.23 -3.42
CA THR A 57 -52.21 -24.44 -3.05
C THR A 57 -51.89 -24.69 -1.57
N ILE A 58 -50.67 -25.12 -1.28
CA ILE A 58 -50.16 -25.41 0.06
C ILE A 58 -49.08 -24.39 0.41
N ARG A 59 -49.26 -23.69 1.53
CA ARG A 59 -48.24 -22.88 2.18
C ARG A 59 -47.62 -23.71 3.32
N LEU A 60 -46.31 -23.89 3.27
CA LEU A 60 -45.55 -24.59 4.30
C LEU A 60 -45.75 -23.87 5.65
N LEU A 61 -46.17 -24.62 6.67
CA LEU A 61 -46.31 -24.12 8.03
C LEU A 61 -44.95 -23.88 8.71
N ASN A 62 -44.97 -22.91 9.63
CA ASN A 62 -43.91 -22.56 10.56
C ASN A 62 -42.56 -22.08 9.97
N ILE A 63 -42.48 -21.84 8.66
CA ILE A 63 -41.36 -21.19 7.98
C ILE A 63 -41.82 -19.98 7.17
N ASP A 64 -40.93 -19.02 6.92
CA ASP A 64 -41.06 -17.95 5.92
C ASP A 64 -39.77 -17.85 5.09
N THR A 65 -39.86 -17.62 3.78
CA THR A 65 -38.70 -17.62 2.86
C THR A 65 -38.41 -16.23 2.27
N PRO A 66 -37.19 -15.96 1.75
CA PRO A 66 -36.86 -14.64 1.23
C PRO A 66 -37.71 -14.31 -0.02
N GLU A 67 -38.62 -13.34 0.12
CA GLU A 67 -39.56 -12.98 -0.95
C GLU A 67 -38.88 -12.28 -2.15
N THR A 68 -39.34 -12.60 -3.36
CA THR A 68 -38.84 -12.06 -4.64
C THR A 68 -39.88 -11.28 -5.44
N LYS A 69 -41.16 -11.32 -5.04
CA LYS A 69 -42.31 -10.77 -5.77
C LYS A 69 -43.07 -9.65 -5.03
N HIS A 70 -42.57 -9.21 -3.87
CA HIS A 70 -43.20 -8.13 -3.10
C HIS A 70 -43.17 -6.80 -3.88
N PRO A 71 -44.30 -6.07 -4.02
CA PRO A 71 -44.35 -4.87 -4.86
C PRO A 71 -43.51 -3.70 -4.34
N ASP A 72 -43.41 -3.56 -3.01
CA ASP A 72 -42.76 -2.41 -2.35
C ASP A 72 -41.38 -2.72 -1.72
N LEU A 73 -40.83 -3.92 -1.92
CA LEU A 73 -39.53 -4.32 -1.37
C LEU A 73 -38.58 -4.78 -2.48
N PRO A 74 -37.26 -4.61 -2.33
CA PRO A 74 -36.29 -5.24 -3.23
C PRO A 74 -36.33 -6.77 -3.08
N VAL A 75 -35.95 -7.47 -4.15
CA VAL A 75 -35.72 -8.93 -4.12
C VAL A 75 -34.76 -9.27 -2.99
N GLN A 76 -35.18 -10.17 -2.10
CA GLN A 76 -34.36 -10.56 -0.96
C GLN A 76 -33.28 -11.58 -1.36
N CYS A 77 -32.16 -11.56 -0.64
CA CYS A 77 -31.06 -12.49 -0.84
C CYS A 77 -31.54 -13.94 -0.66
N LEU A 78 -31.22 -14.80 -1.63
CA LEU A 78 -31.57 -16.24 -1.67
C LEU A 78 -33.06 -16.59 -1.87
N GLY A 79 -33.88 -15.68 -2.38
CA GLY A 79 -35.30 -15.96 -2.61
C GLY A 79 -35.60 -16.82 -3.85
N ASP A 80 -34.86 -16.60 -4.94
CA ASP A 80 -34.96 -17.46 -6.11
C ASP A 80 -34.30 -18.82 -5.79
N GLU A 81 -33.18 -18.82 -5.07
CA GLU A 81 -32.49 -20.03 -4.59
C GLU A 81 -33.35 -20.87 -3.63
N ALA A 82 -34.16 -20.26 -2.77
CA ALA A 82 -35.16 -20.97 -1.94
C ALA A 82 -36.25 -21.62 -2.81
N THR A 83 -36.70 -20.93 -3.85
CA THR A 83 -37.69 -21.44 -4.81
C THR A 83 -37.12 -22.59 -5.65
N GLU A 84 -35.89 -22.46 -6.15
CA GLU A 84 -35.17 -23.51 -6.88
C GLU A 84 -34.89 -24.72 -5.99
N TRP A 85 -34.49 -24.52 -4.73
CA TRP A 85 -34.29 -25.63 -3.80
C TRP A 85 -35.57 -26.41 -3.57
N LEU A 86 -36.71 -25.74 -3.30
CA LEU A 86 -37.98 -26.45 -3.10
C LEU A 86 -38.42 -27.18 -4.38
N ALA A 87 -38.17 -26.60 -5.56
CA ALA A 87 -38.47 -27.24 -6.85
C ALA A 87 -37.56 -28.44 -7.18
N MET A 88 -36.30 -28.43 -6.73
CA MET A 88 -35.39 -29.57 -6.81
C MET A 88 -35.70 -30.64 -5.77
N ARG A 89 -36.17 -30.24 -4.57
CA ARG A 89 -36.51 -31.13 -3.47
C ARG A 89 -37.84 -31.85 -3.68
N LEU A 90 -38.82 -31.16 -4.28
CA LEU A 90 -40.16 -31.64 -4.59
C LEU A 90 -40.49 -31.40 -6.09
N PRO A 91 -39.84 -32.13 -7.02
CA PRO A 91 -40.12 -32.02 -8.45
C PRO A 91 -41.57 -32.40 -8.79
N GLN A 92 -42.05 -31.95 -9.96
CA GLN A 92 -43.38 -32.32 -10.45
C GLN A 92 -43.54 -33.85 -10.51
N GLY A 93 -44.55 -34.38 -9.84
CA GLY A 93 -44.78 -35.82 -9.65
C GLY A 93 -44.34 -36.38 -8.29
N SER A 94 -43.64 -35.60 -7.45
CA SER A 94 -43.30 -35.97 -6.07
C SER A 94 -44.53 -36.36 -5.24
N LYS A 95 -44.39 -37.40 -4.41
CA LYS A 95 -45.49 -37.99 -3.62
C LYS A 95 -45.40 -37.57 -2.17
N ILE A 96 -46.13 -36.51 -1.83
CA ILE A 96 -46.09 -35.93 -0.49
C ILE A 96 -47.14 -36.53 0.45
N ALA A 97 -46.80 -36.61 1.73
CA ALA A 97 -47.75 -36.65 2.82
C ALA A 97 -47.93 -35.23 3.39
N ILE A 98 -49.12 -34.96 3.92
CA ILE A 98 -49.57 -33.63 4.33
C ILE A 98 -50.14 -33.75 5.74
N GLU A 99 -49.55 -33.04 6.70
CA GLU A 99 -50.01 -33.00 8.07
C GLU A 99 -50.51 -31.59 8.46
N TYR A 100 -51.71 -31.55 9.03
CA TYR A 100 -52.36 -30.30 9.45
C TYR A 100 -52.08 -29.95 10.91
N ASP A 101 -52.21 -28.66 11.22
CA ASP A 101 -52.36 -28.13 12.58
C ASP A 101 -53.80 -27.58 12.77
N LYS A 102 -54.08 -26.90 13.89
CA LYS A 102 -55.41 -26.47 14.34
C LYS A 102 -56.18 -25.67 13.30
N GLN A 103 -55.51 -24.78 12.56
CA GLN A 103 -56.09 -24.01 11.46
C GLN A 103 -55.53 -24.51 10.12
N ARG A 104 -56.41 -25.10 9.29
CA ARG A 104 -56.03 -25.71 7.99
C ARG A 104 -55.87 -24.74 6.82
N THR A 105 -56.35 -23.50 6.92
CA THR A 105 -56.35 -22.54 5.80
C THR A 105 -56.07 -21.11 6.25
N ASP A 106 -55.35 -20.34 5.44
CA ASP A 106 -55.18 -18.89 5.64
C ASP A 106 -56.34 -18.07 5.03
N HIS A 107 -56.28 -16.75 5.19
CA HIS A 107 -57.28 -15.81 4.65
C HIS A 107 -57.19 -15.60 3.12
N TYR A 108 -56.16 -16.13 2.45
CA TYR A 108 -56.08 -16.21 0.99
C TYR A 108 -56.67 -17.52 0.45
N GLY A 109 -57.06 -18.46 1.33
CA GLY A 109 -57.54 -19.78 0.95
C GLY A 109 -56.44 -20.79 0.65
N ARG A 110 -55.17 -20.48 0.95
CA ARG A 110 -54.08 -21.47 0.88
C ARG A 110 -54.23 -22.48 2.02
N THR A 111 -53.91 -23.73 1.73
CA THR A 111 -53.84 -24.80 2.72
C THR A 111 -52.57 -24.65 3.56
N LEU A 112 -52.70 -24.73 4.88
CA LEU A 112 -51.61 -24.63 5.85
C LEU A 112 -51.21 -26.03 6.34
N ALA A 113 -49.98 -26.48 6.02
CA ALA A 113 -49.53 -27.83 6.37
C ALA A 113 -48.01 -27.98 6.58
N GLY A 114 -47.64 -29.00 7.36
CA GLY A 114 -46.34 -29.65 7.24
C GLY A 114 -46.35 -30.58 6.04
N VAL A 115 -45.37 -30.47 5.15
CA VAL A 115 -45.22 -31.31 3.97
C VAL A 115 -44.07 -32.28 4.19
N PHE A 116 -44.34 -33.56 3.93
CA PHE A 116 -43.39 -34.65 4.14
C PHE A 116 -43.16 -35.42 2.84
N GLU A 117 -41.91 -35.74 2.54
CA GLU A 117 -41.55 -36.74 1.52
C GLU A 117 -40.61 -37.79 2.13
N ASP A 118 -40.90 -39.07 1.87
CA ASP A 118 -40.22 -40.24 2.46
C ASP A 118 -40.02 -40.21 3.99
N GLY A 119 -40.82 -39.41 4.69
CA GLY A 119 -40.83 -39.25 6.15
C GLY A 119 -40.03 -38.06 6.68
N ALA A 120 -39.32 -37.33 5.83
CA ALA A 120 -38.64 -36.09 6.20
C ALA A 120 -39.58 -34.87 6.08
N LEU A 121 -39.54 -33.96 7.05
CA LEU A 121 -40.32 -32.72 7.07
C LEU A 121 -39.64 -31.66 6.21
N VAL A 122 -40.18 -31.41 5.02
CA VAL A 122 -39.59 -30.48 4.04
C VAL A 122 -39.49 -29.06 4.60
N ASN A 123 -40.47 -28.64 5.41
CA ASN A 123 -40.48 -27.35 6.11
C ASN A 123 -39.21 -27.13 6.97
N ALA A 124 -38.69 -28.17 7.61
CA ALA A 124 -37.47 -28.09 8.40
C ALA A 124 -36.21 -28.26 7.54
N GLU A 125 -36.25 -29.10 6.50
CA GLU A 125 -35.12 -29.27 5.58
C GLU A 125 -34.68 -27.96 4.91
N ILE A 126 -35.63 -27.12 4.43
CA ILE A 126 -35.32 -25.84 3.80
C ILE A 126 -34.74 -24.81 4.80
N ALA A 127 -35.22 -24.80 6.05
CA ALA A 127 -34.61 -24.02 7.12
C ALA A 127 -33.18 -24.51 7.45
N GLY A 128 -32.95 -25.83 7.39
CA GLY A 128 -31.63 -26.46 7.52
C GLY A 128 -30.64 -26.12 6.40
N GLN A 129 -31.11 -25.69 5.23
CA GLN A 129 -30.25 -25.09 4.20
C GLN A 129 -29.95 -23.61 4.44
N GLY A 130 -30.56 -22.99 5.45
CA GLY A 130 -30.53 -21.54 5.66
C GLY A 130 -31.32 -20.76 4.62
N LEU A 131 -32.33 -21.37 3.98
CA LEU A 131 -33.13 -20.77 2.91
C LEU A 131 -34.52 -20.28 3.38
N GLY A 132 -34.76 -20.27 4.70
CA GLY A 132 -35.93 -19.66 5.32
C GLY A 132 -35.78 -19.55 6.85
N VAL A 133 -36.67 -18.79 7.48
CA VAL A 133 -36.67 -18.46 8.91
C VAL A 133 -37.88 -19.06 9.64
N PRO A 134 -37.79 -19.41 10.93
CA PRO A 134 -38.94 -19.86 11.72
C PRO A 134 -40.00 -18.75 11.84
N ALA A 135 -41.27 -19.09 11.60
CA ALA A 135 -42.37 -18.14 11.55
C ALA A 135 -43.60 -18.66 12.31
N TYR A 136 -43.92 -18.05 13.45
CA TYR A 136 -45.10 -18.45 14.23
C TYR A 136 -46.38 -17.74 13.75
N TYR A 137 -47.33 -18.50 13.19
CA TYR A 137 -48.64 -18.03 12.77
C TYR A 137 -49.73 -18.64 13.66
N ALA A 138 -50.08 -17.94 14.74
CA ALA A 138 -51.09 -18.39 15.69
C ALA A 138 -52.43 -18.76 14.99
N PRO A 139 -53.05 -19.91 15.32
CA PRO A 139 -52.74 -20.79 16.44
C PRO A 139 -51.73 -21.91 16.14
N ASN A 140 -51.08 -21.92 14.97
CA ASN A 140 -50.32 -23.07 14.47
C ASN A 140 -48.84 -23.04 14.89
N ASP A 141 -48.43 -24.07 15.63
CA ASP A 141 -47.09 -24.27 16.23
C ASP A 141 -46.51 -25.69 16.03
N ARG A 142 -47.28 -26.62 15.46
CA ARG A 142 -46.98 -28.07 15.40
C ARG A 142 -45.59 -28.42 14.85
N PHE A 143 -45.09 -27.63 13.90
CA PHE A 143 -43.81 -27.88 13.23
C PHE A 143 -42.72 -26.88 13.63
N LEU A 144 -43.03 -25.92 14.51
CA LEU A 144 -42.15 -24.79 14.82
C LEU A 144 -40.84 -25.24 15.46
N SER A 145 -40.86 -26.18 16.40
CA SER A 145 -39.65 -26.68 17.07
C SER A 145 -38.65 -27.33 16.11
N ASP A 146 -39.15 -28.00 15.08
CA ASP A 146 -38.31 -28.71 14.10
C ASP A 146 -37.68 -27.73 13.11
N VAL A 147 -38.44 -26.69 12.72
CA VAL A 147 -37.95 -25.58 11.89
C VAL A 147 -36.94 -24.72 12.67
N GLU A 148 -37.21 -24.41 13.95
CA GLU A 148 -36.28 -23.70 14.84
C GLU A 148 -34.97 -24.48 15.04
N ALA A 149 -35.05 -25.79 15.25
CA ALA A 149 -33.86 -26.64 15.39
C ALA A 149 -33.00 -26.63 14.12
N ALA A 150 -33.62 -26.84 12.95
CA ALA A 150 -32.92 -26.86 11.66
C ALA A 150 -32.33 -25.48 11.30
N TYR A 151 -33.06 -24.40 11.57
CA TYR A 151 -32.58 -23.01 11.41
C TYR A 151 -31.34 -22.73 12.27
N GLU A 152 -31.36 -23.17 13.53
CA GLU A 152 -30.21 -23.05 14.43
C GLU A 152 -29.05 -23.97 14.02
N GLU A 153 -29.27 -25.05 13.27
CA GLU A 153 -28.18 -25.82 12.64
C GLU A 153 -27.60 -25.10 11.42
N ALA A 154 -28.43 -24.52 10.56
CA ALA A 154 -27.98 -23.71 9.42
C ALA A 154 -27.12 -22.51 9.85
N LYS A 155 -27.52 -21.83 10.94
CA LYS A 155 -26.74 -20.74 11.58
C LYS A 155 -25.36 -21.19 12.07
N LYS A 156 -25.25 -22.40 12.62
CA LYS A 156 -23.97 -22.97 13.09
C LYS A 156 -23.10 -23.47 11.93
N ALA A 157 -23.72 -23.97 10.86
CA ALA A 157 -23.03 -24.43 9.65
C ALA A 157 -22.55 -23.27 8.76
N GLY A 158 -23.18 -22.09 8.85
CA GLY A 158 -22.86 -20.94 8.01
C GLY A 158 -23.31 -21.14 6.56
N VAL A 159 -24.53 -21.66 6.36
CA VAL A 159 -25.12 -21.94 5.04
C VAL A 159 -26.29 -21.00 4.73
N GLY A 160 -26.64 -20.88 3.45
CA GLY A 160 -27.75 -20.04 2.99
C GLY A 160 -27.60 -18.60 3.45
N LEU A 161 -28.61 -18.05 4.12
CA LEU A 161 -28.65 -16.70 4.69
C LEU A 161 -27.50 -16.39 5.67
N PHE A 162 -26.75 -17.40 6.11
CA PHE A 162 -25.62 -17.26 7.04
C PHE A 162 -24.25 -17.39 6.38
N ASP A 163 -24.18 -17.68 5.07
CA ASP A 163 -22.92 -17.91 4.36
C ASP A 163 -22.09 -16.61 4.23
N PRO A 164 -20.85 -16.56 4.78
CA PRO A 164 -19.98 -15.37 4.75
C PRO A 164 -19.25 -15.15 3.41
N SER A 165 -19.44 -16.02 2.42
CA SER A 165 -18.94 -15.87 1.05
C SER A 165 -19.97 -15.22 0.10
N LEU A 166 -21.26 -15.39 0.39
CA LEU A 166 -22.36 -14.89 -0.44
C LEU A 166 -22.62 -13.40 -0.16
N LYS A 167 -22.12 -12.52 -1.03
CA LYS A 167 -22.12 -11.06 -0.83
C LYS A 167 -23.48 -10.40 -0.53
N CYS A 168 -24.61 -11.03 -0.85
CA CYS A 168 -25.92 -10.48 -0.52
C CYS A 168 -26.36 -10.79 0.93
N THR A 169 -25.81 -11.81 1.60
CA THR A 169 -26.22 -12.17 2.96
C THR A 169 -25.67 -11.17 3.99
N LEU A 170 -26.30 -11.06 5.15
CA LEU A 170 -25.80 -10.26 6.25
C LEU A 170 -24.37 -10.70 6.66
N SER A 171 -24.13 -12.02 6.72
CA SER A 171 -22.79 -12.59 6.95
C SER A 171 -21.77 -12.18 5.89
N GLY A 172 -22.13 -12.24 4.61
CA GLY A 172 -21.27 -11.87 3.48
C GLY A 172 -20.95 -10.38 3.43
N GLN A 173 -21.91 -9.53 3.84
CA GLN A 173 -21.70 -8.09 3.96
C GLN A 173 -20.77 -7.74 5.14
N VAL A 174 -20.94 -8.40 6.30
CA VAL A 174 -20.03 -8.28 7.46
C VAL A 174 -18.62 -8.75 7.09
N SER A 175 -18.51 -9.89 6.41
CA SER A 175 -17.27 -10.48 5.89
C SER A 175 -16.55 -9.53 4.92
N HIS A 176 -17.29 -8.98 3.94
CA HIS A 176 -16.76 -8.03 2.97
C HIS A 176 -16.34 -6.69 3.60
N ALA A 177 -17.13 -6.15 4.54
CA ALA A 177 -16.79 -4.94 5.27
C ALA A 177 -15.54 -5.12 6.13
N SER A 178 -15.42 -6.25 6.84
CA SER A 178 -14.24 -6.61 7.64
C SER A 178 -12.99 -6.75 6.77
N THR A 179 -13.11 -7.40 5.61
CA THR A 179 -12.02 -7.53 4.64
C THR A 179 -11.62 -6.18 4.05
N THR A 180 -12.60 -5.32 3.73
CA THR A 180 -12.36 -3.95 3.24
C THR A 180 -11.63 -3.10 4.28
N ALA A 181 -12.05 -3.16 5.55
CA ALA A 181 -11.38 -2.49 6.66
C ALA A 181 -9.93 -2.96 6.87
N ALA A 182 -9.68 -4.27 6.83
CA ALA A 182 -8.34 -4.83 6.90
C ALA A 182 -7.46 -4.49 5.67
N SER A 183 -8.06 -4.10 4.55
CA SER A 183 -7.36 -3.67 3.33
C SER A 183 -7.04 -2.17 3.29
N VAL A 184 -7.46 -1.38 4.29
CA VAL A 184 -7.09 0.03 4.40
C VAL A 184 -5.60 0.14 4.73
N ALA A 185 -4.84 0.86 3.90
CA ALA A 185 -3.42 1.06 4.11
C ALA A 185 -3.12 1.81 5.43
N THR A 186 -1.94 1.58 6.00
CA THR A 186 -1.49 2.19 7.27
C THR A 186 -0.15 2.92 7.18
N ALA A 187 0.56 2.76 6.06
CA ALA A 187 1.80 3.45 5.73
C ALA A 187 1.68 4.03 4.31
N TYR A 188 2.28 5.20 4.08
CA TYR A 188 2.22 5.90 2.80
C TYR A 188 3.43 5.55 1.90
N GLU A 189 3.14 5.23 0.64
CA GLU A 189 4.14 5.07 -0.43
C GLU A 189 3.93 6.16 -1.50
N GLU A 190 5.02 6.58 -2.16
CA GLU A 190 4.99 7.71 -3.11
C GLU A 190 4.08 7.41 -4.31
N GLY A 191 3.02 8.22 -4.46
CA GLY A 191 2.00 8.06 -5.50
C GLY A 191 0.72 7.35 -5.07
N MET A 192 0.60 6.92 -3.81
CA MET A 192 -0.67 6.40 -3.28
C MET A 192 -1.77 7.48 -3.22
N SER A 193 -3.02 7.07 -3.46
CA SER A 193 -4.20 7.94 -3.35
C SER A 193 -4.90 7.78 -2.00
N LEU A 194 -4.84 8.82 -1.17
CA LEU A 194 -5.61 8.90 0.07
C LEU A 194 -7.13 8.85 -0.18
N GLU A 195 -7.61 9.37 -1.32
CA GLU A 195 -9.04 9.36 -1.67
C GLU A 195 -9.55 7.91 -1.89
N GLY A 196 -8.73 7.05 -2.49
CA GLY A 196 -9.05 5.62 -2.64
C GLY A 196 -9.17 4.90 -1.30
N GLU A 197 -8.27 5.20 -0.35
CA GLU A 197 -8.32 4.63 1.00
C GLU A 197 -9.47 5.21 1.84
N ALA A 198 -9.74 6.51 1.73
CA ALA A 198 -10.90 7.15 2.37
C ALA A 198 -12.23 6.56 1.87
N SER A 199 -12.31 6.23 0.57
CA SER A 199 -13.47 5.57 -0.03
C SER A 199 -13.74 4.18 0.58
N LYS A 200 -12.70 3.39 0.88
CA LYS A 200 -12.84 2.12 1.63
C LYS A 200 -13.47 2.35 3.01
N VAL A 201 -12.97 3.34 3.76
CA VAL A 201 -13.52 3.69 5.10
C VAL A 201 -14.99 4.10 4.98
N ALA A 202 -15.32 4.95 4.01
CA ALA A 202 -16.69 5.40 3.76
C ALA A 202 -17.64 4.25 3.38
N ALA A 203 -17.18 3.27 2.60
CA ALA A 203 -17.97 2.09 2.27
C ALA A 203 -18.30 1.24 3.50
N VAL A 204 -17.32 0.98 4.37
CA VAL A 204 -17.53 0.25 5.64
C VAL A 204 -18.45 1.05 6.58
N ALA A 205 -18.28 2.37 6.65
CA ALA A 205 -19.14 3.26 7.42
C ALA A 205 -20.60 3.24 6.94
N ALA A 206 -20.83 3.18 5.63
CA ALA A 206 -22.17 3.13 5.04
C ALA A 206 -22.91 1.84 5.38
N THR A 207 -22.28 0.67 5.27
CA THR A 207 -22.89 -0.62 5.66
C THR A 207 -23.20 -0.65 7.15
N ALA A 208 -22.28 -0.18 8.00
CA ALA A 208 -22.51 -0.06 9.44
C ALA A 208 -23.67 0.90 9.76
N ALA A 209 -23.78 2.01 9.04
CA ALA A 209 -24.87 2.97 9.20
C ALA A 209 -26.23 2.44 8.74
N LEU A 210 -26.29 1.62 7.68
CA LEU A 210 -27.55 0.99 7.25
C LEU A 210 -28.07 0.02 8.32
N LEU A 211 -27.22 -0.86 8.85
CA LEU A 211 -27.63 -1.84 9.86
C LEU A 211 -28.10 -1.18 11.17
N ARG A 212 -27.32 -0.23 11.73
CA ARG A 212 -27.69 0.50 12.97
C ARG A 212 -28.95 1.35 12.84
N ASN A 213 -29.38 1.67 11.62
CA ASN A 213 -30.66 2.36 11.35
C ASN A 213 -31.82 1.38 11.07
N GLY A 214 -31.61 0.07 11.25
CA GLY A 214 -32.63 -0.96 11.02
C GLY A 214 -32.93 -1.27 9.54
N ALA A 215 -32.13 -0.75 8.60
CA ALA A 215 -32.41 -0.79 7.16
C ALA A 215 -32.03 -2.13 6.50
N LEU A 216 -32.45 -3.25 7.10
CA LEU A 216 -32.22 -4.61 6.58
C LEU A 216 -32.86 -4.85 5.22
N ASP A 217 -33.94 -4.13 4.90
CA ASP A 217 -34.56 -4.05 3.57
C ASP A 217 -33.55 -3.61 2.51
N ARG A 218 -32.78 -2.54 2.79
CA ARG A 218 -31.77 -1.97 1.88
C ARG A 218 -30.52 -2.85 1.79
N LEU A 219 -30.33 -3.73 2.76
CA LEU A 219 -29.31 -4.77 2.73
C LEU A 219 -29.82 -6.07 2.06
N GLY A 220 -31.09 -6.17 1.64
CA GLY A 220 -31.67 -7.37 1.05
C GLY A 220 -31.88 -8.53 2.03
N ASN A 221 -31.94 -8.24 3.33
CA ASN A 221 -31.97 -9.21 4.44
C ASN A 221 -33.17 -8.97 5.40
N ALA A 222 -34.29 -8.42 4.92
CA ALA A 222 -35.45 -8.10 5.75
C ALA A 222 -36.06 -9.34 6.46
N ILE A 223 -35.96 -10.51 5.84
CA ILE A 223 -36.36 -11.81 6.40
C ILE A 223 -35.67 -12.13 7.75
N LEU A 224 -34.46 -11.60 7.99
CA LEU A 224 -33.72 -11.79 9.25
C LEU A 224 -34.14 -10.82 10.37
N SER A 225 -35.13 -9.95 10.15
CA SER A 225 -35.54 -8.90 11.10
C SER A 225 -36.02 -9.41 12.47
N ALA A 226 -36.43 -10.68 12.57
CA ALA A 226 -36.78 -11.31 13.85
C ALA A 226 -35.55 -11.74 14.69
N ASP A 227 -34.38 -11.96 14.07
CA ASP A 227 -33.19 -12.48 14.76
C ASP A 227 -32.34 -11.34 15.35
N ALA A 228 -32.84 -10.73 16.43
CA ALA A 228 -32.17 -9.66 17.14
C ALA A 228 -30.76 -10.04 17.66
N ALA A 229 -30.50 -11.33 17.88
CA ALA A 229 -29.18 -11.81 18.33
C ALA A 229 -28.16 -11.78 17.17
N LEU A 230 -28.55 -12.24 15.98
CA LEU A 230 -27.76 -12.16 14.76
C LEU A 230 -27.51 -10.71 14.33
N ILE A 231 -28.56 -9.87 14.33
CA ILE A 231 -28.46 -8.44 13.99
C ILE A 231 -27.44 -7.76 14.89
N ALA A 232 -27.57 -7.90 16.22
CA ALA A 232 -26.63 -7.29 17.16
C ALA A 232 -25.20 -7.85 17.04
N ALA A 233 -25.01 -9.09 16.57
CA ALA A 233 -23.69 -9.66 16.28
C ALA A 233 -23.08 -9.05 15.01
N ALA A 234 -23.88 -8.83 13.97
CA ALA A 234 -23.46 -8.14 12.76
C ALA A 234 -23.13 -6.66 13.04
N GLU A 235 -23.92 -5.95 13.86
CA GLU A 235 -23.64 -4.57 14.29
C GLU A 235 -22.28 -4.45 14.97
N ARG A 236 -22.02 -5.24 16.02
CA ARG A 236 -20.72 -5.25 16.73
C ARG A 236 -19.54 -5.53 15.80
N SER A 237 -19.76 -6.37 14.79
CA SER A 237 -18.73 -6.73 13.79
C SER A 237 -18.47 -5.57 12.82
N LEU A 238 -19.53 -4.92 12.32
CA LEU A 238 -19.43 -3.74 11.44
C LEU A 238 -18.85 -2.52 12.16
N ASP A 239 -19.20 -2.30 13.43
CA ASP A 239 -18.61 -1.24 14.26
C ASP A 239 -17.11 -1.49 14.47
N SER A 240 -16.71 -2.73 14.76
CA SER A 240 -15.31 -3.12 14.90
C SER A 240 -14.52 -2.95 13.59
N ALA A 241 -15.14 -3.32 12.45
CA ALA A 241 -14.56 -3.11 11.12
C ALA A 241 -14.44 -1.62 10.78
N HIS A 242 -15.46 -0.81 11.07
CA HIS A 242 -15.43 0.64 10.84
C HIS A 242 -14.35 1.33 11.67
N GLU A 243 -14.19 0.96 12.94
CA GLU A 243 -13.15 1.51 13.81
C GLU A 243 -11.74 1.08 13.38
N LEU A 244 -11.56 -0.16 12.91
CA LEU A 244 -10.32 -0.60 12.28
C LEU A 244 -10.01 0.22 11.01
N ALA A 245 -10.99 0.42 10.13
CA ALA A 245 -10.82 1.21 8.91
C ALA A 245 -10.43 2.67 9.21
N ARG A 246 -11.14 3.30 10.16
CA ARG A 246 -10.89 4.67 10.62
C ARG A 246 -9.47 4.82 11.20
N THR A 247 -9.09 3.97 12.15
CA THR A 247 -7.79 4.05 12.82
C THR A 247 -6.62 3.66 11.91
N SER A 248 -6.84 2.82 10.90
CA SER A 248 -5.84 2.56 9.85
C SER A 248 -5.62 3.78 8.96
N TYR A 249 -6.69 4.44 8.51
CA TYR A 249 -6.62 5.65 7.69
C TYR A 249 -5.99 6.85 8.44
N GLU A 250 -6.21 6.97 9.75
CA GLU A 250 -5.53 7.97 10.59
C GLU A 250 -4.02 7.74 10.63
N ARG A 251 -3.54 6.49 10.72
CA ARG A 251 -2.11 6.17 10.61
C ARG A 251 -1.55 6.46 9.22
N LEU A 252 -2.31 6.19 8.16
CA LEU A 252 -1.91 6.49 6.79
C LEU A 252 -1.71 8.00 6.56
N THR A 253 -2.65 8.83 7.04
CA THR A 253 -2.54 10.29 6.90
C THR A 253 -1.41 10.87 7.76
N GLN A 254 -1.14 10.32 8.95
CA GLN A 254 0.09 10.62 9.70
C GLN A 254 1.35 10.20 8.94
N SER A 255 1.37 9.00 8.36
CA SER A 255 2.52 8.47 7.61
C SER A 255 2.82 9.28 6.35
N GLU A 256 1.80 9.82 5.66
CA GLU A 256 2.02 10.76 4.55
C GLU A 256 2.67 12.06 5.04
N ALA A 257 2.18 12.63 6.15
CA ALA A 257 2.75 13.85 6.72
C ALA A 257 4.21 13.66 7.16
N GLU A 258 4.54 12.51 7.76
CA GLU A 258 5.91 12.12 8.13
C GLU A 258 6.79 11.93 6.89
N TYR A 259 6.31 11.25 5.85
CA TYR A 259 7.03 11.09 4.56
C TYR A 259 7.32 12.45 3.91
N ARG A 260 6.32 13.34 3.82
CA ARG A 260 6.48 14.68 3.23
C ARG A 260 7.49 15.53 4.03
N ALA A 261 7.38 15.53 5.36
CA ALA A 261 8.33 16.24 6.23
C ALA A 261 9.77 15.70 6.11
N ALA A 262 9.93 14.38 5.99
CA ALA A 262 11.23 13.74 5.77
C ALA A 262 11.83 14.10 4.40
N LYS A 263 11.01 14.14 3.34
CA LYS A 263 11.42 14.53 1.98
C LYS A 263 11.91 15.98 1.95
N GLU A 264 11.14 16.92 2.49
CA GLU A 264 11.57 18.32 2.63
C GLU A 264 12.84 18.46 3.51
N ALA A 265 12.97 17.66 4.57
CA ALA A 265 14.15 17.70 5.44
C ALA A 265 15.42 17.22 4.70
N ALA A 266 15.31 16.19 3.86
CA ALA A 266 16.40 15.73 3.01
C ALA A 266 16.78 16.79 1.95
N GLU A 267 15.81 17.40 1.29
CA GLU A 267 16.02 18.48 0.32
C GLU A 267 16.69 19.71 0.96
N ARG A 268 16.25 20.11 2.16
CA ARG A 268 16.89 21.18 2.95
C ARG A 268 18.34 20.83 3.34
N ALA A 269 18.57 19.62 3.86
CA ALA A 269 19.90 19.17 4.26
C ALA A 269 20.89 19.11 3.08
N GLU A 270 20.40 18.73 1.88
CA GLU A 270 21.18 18.74 0.64
C GLU A 270 21.51 20.16 0.18
N ALA A 271 20.53 21.07 0.17
CA ALA A 271 20.75 22.48 -0.18
C ALA A 271 21.78 23.13 0.76
N GLU A 272 21.67 22.89 2.08
CA GLU A 272 22.68 23.34 3.04
C GLU A 272 24.05 22.68 2.83
N ARG A 273 24.13 21.41 2.40
CA ARG A 273 25.41 20.74 2.07
C ARG A 273 26.10 21.45 0.91
N ILE A 274 25.37 21.68 -0.18
CA ILE A 274 25.86 22.38 -1.37
C ILE A 274 26.32 23.80 -1.01
N GLU A 275 25.58 24.51 -0.16
CA GLU A 275 25.94 25.85 0.31
C GLU A 275 27.18 25.86 1.22
N ARG A 276 27.29 24.90 2.15
CA ARG A 276 28.50 24.70 2.98
C ARG A 276 29.73 24.41 2.11
N GLU A 277 29.58 23.60 1.07
CA GLU A 277 30.66 23.31 0.12
C GLU A 277 31.03 24.52 -0.75
N ARG A 278 30.05 25.34 -1.17
CA ARG A 278 30.28 26.62 -1.88
C ARG A 278 31.10 27.58 -1.00
N ILE A 279 30.65 27.83 0.23
CA ILE A 279 31.34 28.72 1.18
C ILE A 279 32.75 28.20 1.49
N ALA A 280 32.92 26.89 1.70
CA ALA A 280 34.22 26.29 1.96
C ALA A 280 35.19 26.43 0.76
N ARG A 281 34.69 26.35 -0.49
CA ARG A 281 35.48 26.62 -1.70
C ARG A 281 35.89 28.09 -1.77
N GLU A 282 34.96 29.02 -1.59
CA GLU A 282 35.24 30.46 -1.65
C GLU A 282 36.23 30.90 -0.56
N GLN A 283 36.14 30.32 0.65
CA GLN A 283 37.11 30.53 1.72
C GLN A 283 38.51 29.99 1.38
N ARG A 284 38.62 28.81 0.75
CA ARG A 284 39.91 28.26 0.29
C ARG A 284 40.54 29.15 -0.77
N GLU A 285 39.79 29.52 -1.80
CA GLU A 285 40.28 30.44 -2.83
C GLU A 285 40.68 31.81 -2.25
N ALA A 286 39.93 32.33 -1.28
CA ALA A 286 40.27 33.59 -0.61
C ALA A 286 41.57 33.47 0.22
N ALA A 287 41.76 32.34 0.91
CA ALA A 287 43.01 32.05 1.62
C ALA A 287 44.20 31.89 0.65
N GLU A 288 44.04 31.19 -0.48
CA GLU A 288 45.06 31.04 -1.52
C GLU A 288 45.43 32.39 -2.16
N ARG A 289 44.44 33.27 -2.41
CA ARG A 289 44.67 34.65 -2.88
C ARG A 289 45.45 35.47 -1.84
N ALA A 290 45.03 35.45 -0.57
CA ALA A 290 45.69 36.19 0.51
C ALA A 290 47.12 35.66 0.82
N GLU A 291 47.35 34.35 0.69
CA GLU A 291 48.67 33.72 0.79
C GLU A 291 49.59 34.23 -0.31
N LYS A 292 49.13 34.20 -1.57
CA LYS A 292 49.85 34.72 -2.73
C LYS A 292 50.17 36.21 -2.61
N GLU A 293 49.20 37.02 -2.17
CA GLU A 293 49.41 38.45 -1.92
C GLU A 293 50.42 38.72 -0.80
N ARG A 294 50.45 37.88 0.25
CA ARG A 294 51.46 37.98 1.30
C ARG A 294 52.86 37.66 0.74
N ILE A 295 53.00 36.56 0.00
CA ILE A 295 54.27 36.17 -0.64
C ILE A 295 54.75 37.25 -1.62
N GLU A 296 53.85 37.82 -2.44
CA GLU A 296 54.20 38.93 -3.34
C GLU A 296 54.61 40.21 -2.59
N ARG A 297 53.98 40.52 -1.44
CA ARG A 297 54.38 41.66 -0.60
C ARG A 297 55.75 41.43 0.06
N GLU A 298 55.95 40.27 0.69
CA GLU A 298 57.23 39.89 1.31
C GLU A 298 58.38 39.94 0.29
N ALA A 299 58.14 39.49 -0.95
CA ALA A 299 59.09 39.57 -2.06
C ALA A 299 59.38 41.01 -2.52
N ARG A 300 58.36 41.88 -2.60
CA ARG A 300 58.54 43.31 -2.92
C ARG A 300 59.37 44.01 -1.85
N GLU A 301 59.00 43.88 -0.58
CA GLU A 301 59.76 44.46 0.53
C GLU A 301 61.20 43.93 0.59
N ALA A 302 61.43 42.64 0.30
CA ALA A 302 62.77 42.07 0.24
C ALA A 302 63.59 42.66 -0.93
N ALA A 303 62.98 42.91 -2.08
CA ALA A 303 63.62 43.60 -3.20
C ALA A 303 63.95 45.07 -2.86
N GLU A 304 63.03 45.79 -2.23
CA GLU A 304 63.23 47.18 -1.77
C GLU A 304 64.35 47.27 -0.72
N ARG A 305 64.37 46.37 0.28
CA ARG A 305 65.46 46.25 1.26
C ARG A 305 66.80 45.98 0.57
N ALA A 306 66.85 45.04 -0.36
CA ALA A 306 68.05 44.74 -1.13
C ALA A 306 68.51 45.90 -2.04
N GLU A 307 67.60 46.72 -2.57
CA GLU A 307 67.95 47.93 -3.31
C GLU A 307 68.49 49.04 -2.38
N GLN A 308 67.89 49.23 -1.20
CA GLN A 308 68.43 50.16 -0.19
C GLN A 308 69.83 49.74 0.25
N GLU A 309 70.06 48.46 0.56
CA GLU A 309 71.39 47.94 0.92
C GLU A 309 72.42 48.18 -0.19
N ARG A 310 72.05 47.95 -1.46
CA ARG A 310 72.90 48.23 -2.62
C ARG A 310 73.20 49.72 -2.78
N ARG A 311 72.23 50.59 -2.48
CA ARG A 311 72.40 52.04 -2.50
C ARG A 311 73.32 52.50 -1.37
N GLU A 312 73.09 52.05 -0.14
CA GLU A 312 73.96 52.33 1.00
C GLU A 312 75.38 51.82 0.78
N ALA A 313 75.56 50.63 0.18
CA ALA A 313 76.87 50.11 -0.19
C ALA A 313 77.59 51.06 -1.16
N ARG A 314 76.93 51.49 -2.25
CA ARG A 314 77.48 52.49 -3.19
C ARG A 314 77.82 53.82 -2.52
N GLU A 315 76.97 54.31 -1.62
CA GLU A 315 77.22 55.55 -0.88
C GLU A 315 78.39 55.41 0.11
N ARG A 316 78.56 54.24 0.76
CA ARG A 316 79.71 53.90 1.62
C ARG A 316 81.01 53.76 0.80
N GLU A 317 80.96 53.11 -0.36
CA GLU A 317 82.10 53.01 -1.29
C GLU A 317 82.54 54.39 -1.78
N ALA A 318 81.61 55.23 -2.24
CA ALA A 318 81.88 56.60 -2.68
C ALA A 318 82.41 57.49 -1.54
N ARG A 319 81.97 57.27 -0.30
CA ARG A 319 82.54 57.93 0.89
C ARG A 319 83.98 57.48 1.14
N ALA A 320 84.24 56.17 1.15
CA ALA A 320 85.58 55.62 1.35
C ALA A 320 86.56 56.04 0.23
N GLU A 321 86.10 56.19 -1.01
CA GLU A 321 86.89 56.76 -2.10
C GLU A 321 87.24 58.23 -1.85
N ARG A 322 86.26 59.06 -1.46
CA ARG A 322 86.50 60.48 -1.09
C ARG A 322 87.47 60.61 0.08
N GLU A 323 87.36 59.76 1.10
CA GLU A 323 88.25 59.75 2.26
C GLU A 323 89.67 59.31 1.87
N ARG A 324 89.83 58.29 1.00
CA ARG A 324 91.13 57.91 0.43
C ARG A 324 91.78 59.03 -0.38
N LEU A 325 90.99 59.75 -1.19
CA LEU A 325 91.48 60.90 -1.96
C LEU A 325 91.95 62.04 -1.05
N GLN A 326 91.17 62.39 -0.01
CA GLN A 326 91.55 63.38 0.99
C GLN A 326 92.78 62.95 1.81
N GLN A 327 92.91 61.66 2.15
CA GLN A 327 94.09 61.17 2.86
C GLN A 327 95.34 61.23 1.97
N ALA A 328 95.25 60.83 0.69
CA ALA A 328 96.35 60.97 -0.26
C ALA A 328 96.75 62.45 -0.46
N GLU A 329 95.80 63.39 -0.40
CA GLU A 329 96.08 64.83 -0.44
C GLU A 329 96.78 65.31 0.85
N ARG A 330 96.33 64.89 2.03
CA ARG A 330 96.98 65.17 3.32
C ARG A 330 98.38 64.57 3.42
N GLU A 331 98.60 63.38 2.84
CA GLU A 331 99.93 62.76 2.76
C GLU A 331 100.85 63.51 1.80
N ARG A 332 100.34 64.01 0.66
CA ARG A 332 101.08 64.93 -0.22
C ARG A 332 101.44 66.26 0.47
N ALA A 333 100.57 66.80 1.33
CA ALA A 333 100.89 67.96 2.15
C ALA A 333 102.00 67.65 3.18
N ARG A 334 101.86 66.56 3.94
CA ARG A 334 102.87 66.07 4.91
C ARG A 334 104.18 65.60 4.27
N ALA A 335 104.22 65.36 2.96
CA ALA A 335 105.47 65.14 2.22
C ALA A 335 106.18 66.48 1.99
N ARG A 336 105.46 67.51 1.51
CA ARG A 336 105.98 68.87 1.32
C ARG A 336 106.52 69.51 2.60
N GLU A 337 105.95 69.20 3.76
CA GLU A 337 106.49 69.65 5.06
C GLU A 337 107.78 68.94 5.47
N ARG A 338 107.99 67.67 5.06
CA ARG A 338 109.15 66.87 5.47
C ARG A 338 110.41 67.09 4.63
N ASP A 339 110.28 67.54 3.39
CA ASP A 339 111.42 67.91 2.52
C ASP A 339 112.15 69.20 2.97
N VAL A 340 111.72 69.84 4.08
CA VAL A 340 112.30 71.09 4.60
C VAL A 340 113.54 70.88 5.49
N GLN A 341 113.82 69.66 5.98
CA GLN A 341 114.95 69.42 6.90
C GLN A 341 115.82 68.19 6.57
N VAL A 342 117.13 68.37 6.83
CA VAL A 342 118.26 67.41 6.77
C VAL A 342 118.96 67.25 5.41
N THR A 343 120.27 67.50 5.41
CA THR A 343 121.21 67.42 4.27
C THR A 343 122.24 66.28 4.45
N PRO A 344 122.98 65.85 3.40
CA PRO A 344 123.41 64.46 3.26
C PRO A 344 124.88 64.17 3.59
N LYS A 345 125.24 62.87 3.68
CA LYS A 345 126.63 62.39 3.59
C LYS A 345 126.77 61.08 2.81
N LYS A 346 127.85 60.99 2.00
CA LYS A 346 128.36 59.78 1.32
C LYS A 346 129.37 59.09 2.27
N THR A 347 129.92 57.88 2.09
CA THR A 347 130.15 56.90 0.98
C THR A 347 129.87 55.46 1.51
N ALA A 348 130.20 54.30 0.92
CA ALA A 348 131.13 53.89 -0.15
C ALA A 348 130.74 52.58 -0.88
N THR A 349 131.55 52.17 -1.86
CA THR A 349 131.19 51.25 -2.95
C THR A 349 131.87 49.88 -2.87
N LYS A 350 131.21 48.81 -3.36
CA LYS A 350 131.89 47.61 -3.90
C LYS A 350 131.23 47.13 -5.20
N SER A 351 132.06 46.66 -6.13
CA SER A 351 131.68 46.04 -7.42
C SER A 351 131.46 44.52 -7.25
N ARG A 352 130.88 43.71 -8.16
CA ARG A 352 130.44 43.80 -9.59
C ARG A 352 129.07 43.01 -9.69
N LYS A 353 128.45 42.57 -10.80
CA LYS A 353 128.75 42.40 -12.25
C LYS A 353 127.40 42.31 -13.03
N CYS A 354 127.40 42.45 -14.36
CA CYS A 354 126.38 41.87 -15.27
C CYS A 354 126.75 40.39 -15.59
N VAL A 355 125.94 39.50 -16.18
CA VAL A 355 125.05 39.62 -17.38
C VAL A 355 123.77 38.70 -17.22
N PRO A 356 122.95 38.26 -18.23
CA PRO A 356 121.49 38.37 -18.08
C PRO A 356 120.67 37.08 -18.32
N TYR A 357 119.35 37.26 -18.50
CA TYR A 357 118.34 36.32 -19.04
C TYR A 357 117.77 35.29 -18.03
N GLY A 358 116.60 34.72 -18.35
CA GLY A 358 115.89 33.75 -17.51
C GLY A 358 114.84 32.90 -18.26
N PRO A 359 114.24 31.90 -17.60
CA PRO A 359 113.25 30.96 -18.17
C PRO A 359 111.80 31.44 -17.94
N GLU A 360 110.90 31.44 -18.93
CA GLU A 360 110.08 30.33 -19.48
C GLU A 360 108.76 30.05 -18.73
N ILE A 361 107.66 29.98 -19.50
CA ILE A 361 106.33 29.53 -19.08
C ILE A 361 105.95 28.37 -20.02
N PRO A 362 105.61 27.17 -19.51
CA PRO A 362 105.26 26.03 -20.35
C PRO A 362 103.86 26.18 -20.95
N TYR A 363 103.73 25.87 -22.24
CA TYR A 363 102.44 25.77 -22.94
C TYR A 363 101.90 24.33 -22.91
N SER A 364 100.62 24.15 -22.60
CA SER A 364 99.87 22.93 -22.92
C SER A 364 99.29 23.00 -24.34
N LYS A 365 99.16 21.84 -25.01
CA LYS A 365 98.83 21.78 -26.44
C LYS A 365 97.33 21.82 -26.71
N ALA A 366 96.79 22.99 -27.04
CA ALA A 366 95.53 23.13 -27.78
C ALA A 366 95.55 24.43 -28.61
N GLY A 367 95.34 24.32 -29.94
CA GLY A 367 95.35 25.47 -30.87
C GLY A 367 96.76 25.87 -31.34
N GLY A 368 97.08 25.58 -32.60
CA GLY A 368 98.38 25.97 -33.19
C GLY A 368 98.38 27.41 -33.68
N TYR A 369 98.84 28.36 -32.86
CA TYR A 369 99.06 29.75 -33.29
C TYR A 369 100.43 30.29 -32.84
N THR A 370 101.34 30.47 -33.79
CA THR A 370 102.75 30.81 -33.56
C THR A 370 103.06 32.27 -33.86
N GLY A 371 102.64 33.19 -32.99
CA GLY A 371 102.91 34.63 -33.15
C GLY A 371 103.08 35.37 -31.82
N LYS A 372 104.27 35.95 -31.58
CA LYS A 372 104.54 36.77 -30.39
C LYS A 372 103.95 38.17 -30.55
N ARG A 373 103.10 38.61 -29.62
CA ARG A 373 102.67 40.01 -29.50
C ARG A 373 103.11 40.60 -28.16
N TYR A 374 103.95 41.63 -28.23
CA TYR A 374 104.19 42.56 -27.13
C TYR A 374 103.51 43.88 -27.49
N GLY A 375 102.57 44.34 -26.67
CA GLY A 375 101.81 45.57 -26.91
C GLY A 375 100.82 45.83 -25.80
N MET A 376 101.08 46.88 -25.01
CA MET A 376 100.24 47.29 -23.88
C MET A 376 99.62 48.67 -24.21
N PRO A 377 98.28 48.82 -24.21
CA PRO A 377 97.64 50.09 -24.57
C PRO A 377 97.96 51.21 -23.56
N GLY A 378 97.96 52.48 -24.02
CA GLY A 378 97.94 53.66 -23.14
C GLY A 378 99.25 54.46 -23.00
N GLY A 379 100.35 54.00 -23.59
CA GLY A 379 101.53 54.77 -23.97
C GLY A 379 101.97 55.98 -23.12
N LYS A 380 102.80 55.74 -22.10
CA LYS A 380 103.84 56.69 -21.66
C LYS A 380 105.14 55.93 -21.40
N THR A 381 106.23 56.37 -22.05
CA THR A 381 107.56 55.78 -21.95
C THR A 381 108.28 56.25 -20.69
N PHE A 382 109.31 55.52 -20.25
CA PHE A 382 110.64 56.11 -19.99
C PHE A 382 111.74 55.05 -19.90
N ARG A 383 112.99 55.49 -19.82
CA ARG A 383 114.20 54.71 -20.11
C ARG A 383 114.67 53.87 -18.91
N LYS A 384 115.07 52.63 -19.17
CA LYS A 384 116.22 52.01 -18.47
C LYS A 384 117.46 52.20 -19.36
N CYS A 385 118.48 52.87 -18.82
CA CYS A 385 119.91 52.54 -19.02
C CYS A 385 120.80 53.55 -18.31
N SER A 386 121.70 53.03 -17.47
CA SER A 386 123.12 53.39 -17.40
C SER A 386 123.87 52.10 -17.11
#